data_AF-A0A3D5HEQ9-F1
#
_entry.id   AF-A0A3D5HEQ9-F1
#
_cell.length_a   1.000
_cell.length_b   1.000
_cell.length_c   1.000
_cell.angle_alpha   90.00
_cell.angle_beta   90.00
_cell.angle_gamma   90.00
#
_symmetry.space_group_name_H-M   'P 1'
#
loop_
_entity.id
_entity.type
_entity.pdbx_description
1 polymer ?
#
loop_
_entity_poly.entity_id
_entity_poly.type
_entity_poly.pdbx_seq_one_letter_code
_entity_poly.pdbx_strand_id
1 'polypeptide(L)' 'EKTRDALKTLTKREENVLRLRFGIDSAKDHTLEEVGQDFEVTRERIRQIEAKALRKLRHPTRSKLLKSFYE' A
#
# COMPACT_ATOMS: atom_id res chain seq x y z
N GLU A 1 11.35 5.29 8.08
CA GLU A 1 10.32 5.83 9.00
C GLU A 1 9.18 6.54 8.25
N LYS A 2 9.47 7.56 7.43
CA LYS A 2 8.48 8.31 6.62
C LYS A 2 7.48 7.49 5.78
N THR A 3 7.90 6.34 5.23
CA THR A 3 7.00 5.44 4.48
C THR A 3 5.88 4.87 5.36
N ARG A 4 6.19 4.53 6.61
CA ARG A 4 5.19 4.02 7.57
C ARG A 4 4.16 5.10 7.90
N ASP A 5 4.60 6.35 8.08
CA ASP A 5 3.69 7.45 8.39
C ASP A 5 2.80 7.81 7.21
N ALA A 6 3.31 7.74 5.98
CA ALA A 6 2.49 7.88 4.78
C ALA A 6 1.42 6.78 4.68
N LEU A 7 1.78 5.53 4.99
CA LEU A 7 0.85 4.40 5.00
C LEU A 7 -0.26 4.54 6.07
N LYS A 8 0.07 5.05 7.27
CA LYS A 8 -0.91 5.32 8.34
C LYS A 8 -2.00 6.33 7.92
N THR A 9 -1.78 7.12 6.87
CA THR A 9 -2.81 8.05 6.35
C THR A 9 -3.88 7.35 5.50
N LEU A 10 -3.65 6.09 5.12
CA LEU A 10 -4.60 5.27 4.36
C LEU A 10 -5.59 4.58 5.31
N THR A 11 -6.61 3.96 4.74
CA THR A 11 -7.47 3.06 5.54
C THR A 11 -6.67 1.82 5.95
N LYS A 12 -6.98 1.21 7.10
CA LYS A 12 -6.31 -0.03 7.56
C LYS A 12 -6.23 -1.11 6.48
N ARG A 13 -7.28 -1.26 5.66
CA ARG A 13 -7.30 -2.24 4.56
C ARG A 13 -6.33 -1.87 3.44
N GLU A 14 -6.29 -0.61 3.01
CA GLU A 14 -5.33 -0.13 2.00
C GLU A 14 -3.89 -0.23 2.50
N GLU A 15 -3.66 0.16 3.75
CA GLU A 15 -2.36 0.07 4.41
C GLU A 15 -1.87 -1.38 4.47
N ASN A 16 -2.68 -2.32 4.94
CA ASN A 16 -2.29 -3.71 5.06
C ASN A 16 -2.03 -4.35 3.69
N VAL A 17 -2.85 -4.02 2.67
CA VAL A 17 -2.61 -4.49 1.29
C VAL A 17 -1.26 -4.00 0.77
N LEU A 18 -0.93 -2.72 0.95
CA LEU A 18 0.38 -2.19 0.52
C LEU A 18 1.53 -2.79 1.34
N ARG A 19 1.36 -2.98 2.65
CA ARG A 19 2.38 -3.61 3.50
C ARG A 19 2.73 -5.02 3.03
N LEU A 20 1.73 -5.85 2.77
CA LEU A 20 1.94 -7.22 2.27
C LEU A 20 2.49 -7.23 0.84
N ARG A 21 1.97 -6.38 -0.05
CA ARG A 21 2.42 -6.28 -1.45
C ARG A 21 3.89 -5.86 -1.59
N PHE A 22 4.35 -4.93 -0.76
CA PHE A 22 5.70 -4.38 -0.85
C PHE A 22 6.66 -4.91 0.24
N GLY A 23 6.24 -5.91 1.02
CA GLY A 23 7.06 -6.45 2.11
C GLY A 23 7.38 -5.43 3.20
N ILE A 24 6.55 -4.39 3.38
CA ILE A 24 6.79 -3.36 4.40
C ILE A 24 6.37 -3.92 5.75
N ASP A 25 7.34 -4.07 6.65
CA ASP A 25 7.20 -4.75 7.94
C ASP A 25 6.97 -6.27 7.81
N SER A 26 7.22 -6.87 6.64
CA SER A 26 7.16 -8.32 6.37
C SER A 26 8.49 -8.79 5.78
N ALA A 27 8.85 -10.06 6.00
CA ALA A 27 10.07 -10.64 5.47
C ALA A 27 10.02 -10.88 3.95
N LYS A 28 8.82 -11.00 3.37
CA LYS A 28 8.60 -11.16 1.93
C LYS A 28 7.50 -10.25 1.40
N ASP A 29 7.62 -9.91 0.12
CA ASP A 29 6.54 -9.38 -0.70
C ASP A 29 5.57 -10.51 -1.10
N HIS A 30 4.30 -10.13 -1.29
CA HIS A 30 3.24 -11.05 -1.69
C HIS A 30 2.69 -10.63 -3.06
N THR A 31 2.32 -11.62 -3.85
CA THR A 31 1.62 -11.43 -5.13
C THR A 31 0.19 -10.93 -4.91
N LEU A 32 -0.43 -10.36 -5.95
CA LEU A 32 -1.85 -9.95 -5.90
C LEU A 32 -2.78 -11.12 -5.58
N GLU A 33 -2.45 -12.32 -6.06
CA GLU A 33 -3.16 -13.55 -5.77
C GLU A 33 -3.04 -13.95 -4.29
N GLU A 34 -1.83 -14.00 -3.73
CA GLU A 34 -1.61 -14.35 -2.31
C GLU A 34 -2.32 -13.35 -1.38
N VAL A 35 -2.18 -12.04 -1.64
CA VAL A 35 -2.91 -11.01 -0.88
C VAL A 35 -4.41 -11.12 -1.09
N GLY A 36 -4.87 -11.59 -2.26
CA GLY A 36 -6.28 -11.86 -2.50
C GLY A 36 -6.81 -12.97 -1.58
N GLN A 37 -6.04 -14.05 -1.43
CA GLN A 37 -6.36 -15.16 -0.54
C GLN A 37 -6.43 -14.70 0.92
N ASP A 38 -5.45 -13.95 1.40
CA ASP A 38 -5.40 -13.46 2.80
C ASP A 38 -6.57 -12.52 3.16
N PHE A 39 -7.13 -11.81 2.18
CA PHE A 39 -8.22 -10.86 2.37
C PHE A 39 -9.58 -11.39 1.91
N GLU A 40 -9.66 -12.66 1.51
CA GLU A 40 -10.84 -13.33 0.97
C GLU A 40 -11.49 -12.55 -0.18
N VAL A 41 -10.66 -12.02 -1.09
CA VAL A 41 -11.10 -11.26 -2.26
C VAL A 41 -10.38 -11.68 -3.52
N THR A 42 -10.95 -11.31 -4.66
CA THR A 42 -10.31 -11.60 -5.95
C THR A 42 -9.04 -10.79 -6.14
N ARG A 43 -8.13 -11.32 -6.97
CA ARG A 43 -6.93 -10.61 -7.43
C ARG A 43 -7.23 -9.20 -7.95
N GLU A 44 -8.27 -9.08 -8.78
CA GLU A 44 -8.66 -7.79 -9.37
C GLU A 44 -9.12 -6.80 -8.29
N ARG A 45 -9.75 -7.30 -7.21
CA ARG A 45 -10.11 -6.45 -6.08
C ARG A 45 -8.86 -5.90 -5.37
N ILE A 46 -7.82 -6.70 -5.17
CA ILE A 46 -6.54 -6.23 -4.62
C ILE A 46 -5.91 -5.19 -5.55
N ARG A 47 -5.90 -5.43 -6.87
CA ARG A 47 -5.38 -4.47 -7.85
C ARG A 47 -6.08 -3.11 -7.78
N GLN A 48 -7.41 -3.11 -7.64
CA GLN A 48 -8.18 -1.88 -7.46
C GLN A 48 -7.84 -1.15 -6.16
N ILE A 49 -7.69 -1.89 -5.05
CA ILE A 49 -7.31 -1.31 -3.75
C ILE A 49 -5.91 -0.69 -3.84
N GLU A 50 -4.95 -1.38 -4.45
CA GLU A 50 -3.59 -0.90 -4.67
C GLU A 50 -3.59 0.39 -5.48
N ALA A 51 -4.26 0.40 -6.65
CA ALA A 51 -4.36 1.60 -7.49
C ALA A 51 -5.00 2.79 -6.75
N LYS A 52 -6.04 2.54 -5.96
CA LYS A 52 -6.71 3.58 -5.15
C LYS A 52 -5.78 4.11 -4.06
N ALA A 53 -5.05 3.24 -3.37
CA ALA A 53 -4.12 3.63 -2.31
C ALA A 53 -2.95 4.43 -2.87
N LEU A 54 -2.35 3.99 -3.98
CA LEU A 54 -1.28 4.71 -4.68
C LEU A 54 -1.75 6.10 -5.16
N ARG A 55 -2.97 6.19 -5.70
CA ARG A 55 -3.56 7.49 -6.07
C ARG A 55 -3.68 8.43 -4.87
N LYS A 56 -4.06 7.93 -3.69
CA LYS A 56 -4.12 8.74 -2.46
C LYS A 56 -2.73 9.20 -2.03
N LEU A 57 -1.73 8.32 -2.06
CA LEU A 57 -0.35 8.66 -1.68
C LEU A 57 0.29 9.70 -2.63
N ARG A 58 -0.10 9.70 -3.91
CA ARG A 58 0.31 10.72 -4.89
C ARG A 58 -0.31 12.11 -4.68
N HIS A 59 -1.33 12.24 -3.83
CA HIS A 59 -1.96 13.54 -3.58
C HIS A 59 -0.97 14.52 -2.90
N PRO A 60 -0.89 15.79 -3.31
CA PRO A 60 0.11 16.76 -2.83
C PRO A 60 0.26 16.85 -1.30
N THR A 61 -0.86 16.72 -0.57
CA THR A 61 -0.86 16.74 0.89
C THR A 61 -0.07 15.58 1.51
N ARG A 62 -0.08 14.40 0.88
CA ARG A 62 0.55 13.17 1.37
C ARG A 62 1.89 12.93 0.69
N SER A 63 2.04 13.27 -0.59
CA SER A 63 3.29 13.10 -1.33
C SER A 63 4.44 13.95 -0.78
N LYS A 64 4.15 15.06 -0.08
CA LYS A 64 5.15 15.80 0.70
C LYS A 64 5.91 14.92 1.70
N LEU A 65 5.26 13.91 2.28
CA LEU A 65 5.90 12.96 3.21
C LEU A 65 6.83 11.96 2.51
N LEU A 66 6.60 11.72 1.21
CA LEU A 66 7.33 10.74 0.40
C LEU A 66 8.32 11.40 -0.59
N LYS A 67 8.28 12.73 -0.74
CA LYS A 67 9.11 13.49 -1.68
C LYS A 67 10.62 13.26 -1.48
N SER A 68 11.05 13.13 -0.23
CA SER A 68 12.47 12.93 0.10
C SER A 68 13.04 11.55 -0.25
N PHE A 69 12.27 10.66 -0.90
CA PHE A 69 12.76 9.38 -1.40
C PHE A 69 13.00 9.36 -2.91
N TYR A 70 12.61 10.42 -3.62
CA TYR A 70 12.72 10.53 -5.08
C TYR A 70 13.63 11.68 -5.55
N GLU A 71 14.14 12.50 -4.62
CA GLU A 71 15.24 13.46 -4.84
C GLU A 71 16.57 12.81 -4.44
#